data_AF-B7J6E4-F1
#
_entry.id   AF-B7J6E4-F1
#
_cell.length_a   1.000
_cell.length_b   1.000
_cell.length_c   1.000
_cell.angle_alpha   90.00
_cell.angle_beta   90.00
_cell.angle_gamma   90.00
#
_symmetry.space_group_name_H-M   'P 1'
#
loop_
_entity.id
_entity.type
_entity.pdbx_description
1 polymer ?
#
loop_
_entity_poly.entity_id
_entity_poly.type
_entity_poly.pdbx_seq_one_letter_code
_entity_poly.pdbx_strand_id
1 'polypeptide(L)'
;MSEQPLAEATLLARIALGEHTRQQFKRSFHNPDALAAELAAFANSGGGTLLIGVTDDGIITGLSEHAFRMLPYRGLGSGIPRALDEWSQIELIDEVSGNQFTARVQRPKAQWAGAGEQATEQVEAPVTEQVTEQVRRLCVALGQEAKGTKELMQSLNLKHRPSFLEDYLNPALQQRFVELTQPDSPRSPTQKYRLTAQGKVLLK
;
A
#
# COMPACT_ATOMS: atom_id res chain seq x y z
N MET A 1 -5.60 26.52 4.18
CA MET A 1 -7.05 26.68 4.00
C MET A 1 -7.63 25.29 3.96
N SER A 2 -8.25 24.85 5.05
CA SER A 2 -8.98 23.58 5.10
C SER A 2 -10.20 23.71 4.18
N GLU A 3 -10.23 22.97 3.08
CA GLU A 3 -11.47 22.82 2.31
C GLU A 3 -12.52 22.19 3.25
N GLN A 4 -13.69 22.82 3.31
CA GLN A 4 -14.82 22.30 4.08
C GLN A 4 -15.26 20.93 3.56
N PRO A 5 -15.94 20.11 4.38
CA PRO A 5 -16.55 18.86 3.93
C PRO A 5 -17.35 19.06 2.64
N LEU A 6 -17.35 18.03 1.79
CA LEU A 6 -18.06 18.06 0.52
C LEU A 6 -19.56 18.12 0.78
N ALA A 7 -20.13 19.32 0.69
CA ALA A 7 -21.57 19.53 0.74
C ALA A 7 -22.29 18.57 -0.22
N GLU A 8 -23.49 18.12 0.14
CA GLU A 8 -24.29 17.16 -0.63
C GLU A 8 -24.36 17.54 -2.13
N ALA A 9 -24.62 18.81 -2.43
CA ALA A 9 -24.65 19.32 -3.80
C ALA A 9 -23.33 19.10 -4.56
N THR A 10 -22.19 19.26 -3.89
CA THR A 10 -20.87 19.00 -4.48
C THR A 10 -20.60 17.51 -4.67
N LEU A 11 -21.07 16.67 -3.74
CA LEU A 11 -20.98 15.21 -3.88
C LEU A 11 -21.81 14.73 -5.08
N LEU A 12 -23.06 15.20 -5.22
CA LEU A 12 -23.92 14.89 -6.36
C LEU A 12 -23.33 15.36 -7.68
N ALA A 13 -22.78 16.57 -7.71
CA ALA A 13 -22.09 17.10 -8.90
C ALA A 13 -20.88 16.24 -9.29
N ARG A 14 -20.13 15.73 -8.30
CA ARG A 14 -19.01 14.80 -8.54
C ARG A 14 -19.49 13.47 -9.09
N ILE A 15 -20.53 12.89 -8.51
CA ILE A 15 -21.10 11.62 -8.99
C ILE A 15 -21.55 11.75 -10.44
N ALA A 16 -22.17 12.88 -10.80
CA ALA A 16 -22.60 13.17 -12.17
C ALA A 16 -21.45 13.26 -13.19
N LEU A 17 -20.21 13.53 -12.76
CA LEU A 17 -19.02 13.51 -13.64
C LEU A 17 -18.56 12.08 -13.99
N GLY A 18 -19.07 11.05 -13.30
CA GLY A 18 -18.68 9.66 -13.51
C GLY A 18 -17.28 9.32 -13.00
N GLU A 19 -16.84 8.09 -13.26
CA GLU A 19 -15.49 7.65 -12.91
C GLU A 19 -14.44 8.26 -13.85
N HIS A 20 -13.28 8.60 -13.30
CA HIS A 20 -12.13 9.07 -14.06
C HIS A 20 -10.83 8.79 -13.28
N THR A 21 -9.68 9.17 -13.84
CA THR A 21 -8.34 8.88 -13.28
C THR A 21 -8.08 9.36 -11.84
N ARG A 22 -8.97 10.17 -11.26
CA ARG A 22 -8.89 10.68 -9.88
C ARG A 22 -10.19 10.49 -9.11
N GLN A 23 -11.15 9.75 -9.66
CA GLN A 23 -12.43 9.48 -9.02
C GLN A 23 -12.86 8.06 -9.34
N GLN A 24 -12.98 7.24 -8.30
CA GLN A 24 -13.42 5.86 -8.42
C GLN A 24 -14.70 5.67 -7.60
N PHE A 25 -15.66 4.92 -8.14
CA PHE A 25 -16.84 4.48 -7.42
C PHE A 25 -16.66 3.04 -6.98
N LYS A 26 -17.23 2.74 -5.81
CA LYS A 26 -17.38 1.36 -5.38
C LYS A 26 -18.67 1.20 -4.62
N ARG A 27 -19.46 0.21 -4.99
CA ARG A 27 -20.65 -0.13 -4.21
C ARG A 27 -20.27 -0.57 -2.79
N SER A 28 -19.27 -1.44 -2.67
CA SER A 28 -18.78 -1.99 -1.40
C SER A 28 -17.42 -2.67 -1.59
N PHE A 29 -16.67 -2.82 -0.51
CA PHE A 29 -15.47 -3.66 -0.44
C PHE A 29 -15.70 -4.84 0.49
N HIS A 30 -15.32 -6.04 0.03
CA HIS A 30 -15.36 -7.26 0.84
C HIS A 30 -13.95 -7.76 1.21
N ASN A 31 -12.91 -7.09 0.71
CA ASN A 31 -11.51 -7.45 0.93
C ASN A 31 -10.70 -6.18 1.26
N PRO A 32 -10.03 -6.10 2.42
CA PRO A 32 -9.19 -4.96 2.78
C PRO A 32 -8.02 -4.73 1.80
N ASP A 33 -7.46 -5.79 1.19
CA ASP A 33 -6.35 -5.65 0.24
C ASP A 33 -6.78 -4.92 -1.04
N ALA A 34 -8.02 -5.10 -1.47
CA ALA A 34 -8.57 -4.40 -2.62
C ALA A 34 -8.71 -2.90 -2.33
N LEU A 35 -9.20 -2.54 -1.14
CA LEU A 35 -9.25 -1.15 -0.70
C LEU A 35 -7.83 -0.55 -0.61
N ALA A 36 -6.89 -1.28 0.01
CA ALA A 36 -5.51 -0.84 0.13
C ALA A 36 -4.84 -0.62 -1.23
N ALA A 37 -5.10 -1.46 -2.22
CA ALA A 37 -4.58 -1.31 -3.57
C ALA A 37 -5.05 -0.01 -4.23
N GLU A 38 -6.35 0.34 -4.10
CA GLU A 38 -6.89 1.61 -4.62
C GLU A 38 -6.24 2.82 -3.93
N LEU A 39 -6.11 2.76 -2.60
CA LEU A 39 -5.46 3.82 -1.82
C LEU A 39 -4.00 4.00 -2.24
N ALA A 40 -3.26 2.90 -2.45
CA ALA A 40 -1.88 2.93 -2.95
C ALA A 40 -1.80 3.51 -4.37
N ALA A 41 -2.73 3.15 -5.26
CA ALA A 41 -2.79 3.68 -6.62
C ALA A 41 -3.01 5.21 -6.62
N PHE A 42 -3.89 5.73 -5.76
CA PHE A 42 -4.06 7.17 -5.59
C PHE A 42 -2.83 7.85 -4.96
N ALA A 43 -2.22 7.23 -3.95
CA ALA A 43 -1.02 7.76 -3.30
C ALA A 43 0.17 7.89 -4.27
N ASN A 44 0.31 6.92 -5.18
CA ASN A 44 1.37 6.88 -6.19
C ASN A 44 1.10 7.81 -7.39
N SER A 45 -0.09 8.42 -7.48
CA SER A 45 -0.50 9.27 -8.61
C SER A 45 -0.83 10.69 -8.14
N GLY A 46 -1.77 11.38 -8.80
CA GLY A 46 -2.20 12.73 -8.44
C GLY A 46 -3.05 12.82 -7.16
N GLY A 47 -3.23 11.72 -6.43
CA GLY A 47 -4.29 11.57 -5.44
C GLY A 47 -5.64 11.31 -6.14
N GLY A 48 -6.68 11.12 -5.34
CA GLY A 48 -8.02 10.90 -5.86
C GLY A 48 -9.09 10.85 -4.79
N THR A 49 -10.31 10.63 -5.25
CA THR A 49 -11.51 10.48 -4.42
C THR A 49 -12.08 9.09 -4.67
N LEU A 50 -12.29 8.33 -3.59
CA LEU A 50 -12.99 7.06 -3.63
C LEU A 50 -14.37 7.25 -3.00
N LEU A 51 -15.44 7.09 -3.78
CA LEU A 51 -16.81 7.16 -3.27
C LEU A 51 -17.34 5.73 -3.06
N ILE A 52 -17.60 5.39 -1.79
CA ILE A 52 -18.10 4.08 -1.41
C ILE A 52 -19.62 4.15 -1.19
N GLY A 53 -20.35 3.15 -1.66
CA GLY A 53 -21.82 3.14 -1.70
C GLY A 53 -22.40 3.72 -2.99
N VAL A 54 -21.59 3.83 -4.04
CA VAL A 54 -22.00 4.29 -5.39
C VAL A 54 -21.68 3.18 -6.40
N THR A 55 -22.62 2.84 -7.28
CA THR A 55 -22.38 1.87 -8.36
C THR A 55 -21.59 2.51 -9.50
N ASP A 56 -21.05 1.67 -10.39
CA ASP A 56 -20.29 2.11 -11.56
C ASP A 56 -21.12 3.05 -12.48
N ASP A 57 -22.46 2.90 -12.48
CA ASP A 57 -23.41 3.78 -13.17
C ASP A 57 -23.73 5.09 -12.42
N GLY A 58 -23.05 5.37 -11.31
CA GLY A 58 -23.28 6.57 -10.49
C GLY A 58 -24.52 6.50 -9.58
N ILE A 59 -25.15 5.33 -9.40
CA ILE A 59 -26.32 5.19 -8.53
C ILE A 59 -25.87 5.08 -7.08
N ILE A 60 -26.36 5.97 -6.22
CA ILE A 60 -26.10 5.95 -4.78
C ILE A 60 -26.93 4.83 -4.15
N THR A 61 -26.26 3.77 -3.71
CA THR A 61 -26.88 2.66 -2.97
C THR A 61 -26.68 2.78 -1.46
N GLY A 62 -25.80 3.69 -1.03
CA GLY A 62 -25.36 3.80 0.36
C GLY A 62 -24.52 2.62 0.82
N LEU A 63 -24.07 2.67 2.07
CA LEU A 63 -23.47 1.55 2.79
C LEU A 63 -24.61 0.79 3.48
N SER A 64 -24.67 -0.54 3.38
CA SER A 64 -25.81 -1.30 3.90
C SER A 64 -26.05 -1.03 5.40
N GLU A 65 -27.29 -0.76 5.81
CA GLU A 65 -27.65 -0.52 7.22
C GLU A 65 -27.31 -1.69 8.16
N HIS A 66 -27.12 -2.89 7.60
CA HIS A 66 -26.74 -4.08 8.36
C HIS A 66 -25.26 -4.10 8.82
N ALA A 67 -24.45 -3.10 8.45
CA ALA A 67 -23.04 -3.02 8.85
C ALA A 67 -22.83 -2.96 10.37
N PHE A 68 -23.79 -2.39 11.12
CA PHE A 68 -23.79 -2.40 12.60
C PHE A 68 -23.71 -3.83 13.19
N ARG A 69 -24.27 -4.84 12.52
CA ARG A 69 -24.17 -6.24 12.95
C ARG A 69 -22.88 -6.92 12.50
N MET A 70 -22.22 -6.40 11.46
CA MET A 70 -20.98 -6.95 10.89
C MET A 70 -19.71 -6.38 11.51
N LEU A 71 -19.78 -5.19 12.12
CA LEU A 71 -18.68 -4.55 12.82
C LEU A 71 -19.03 -4.43 14.32
N PRO A 72 -18.84 -5.48 15.14
CA PRO A 72 -19.13 -5.47 16.58
C PRO A 72 -18.09 -4.67 17.38
N TYR A 73 -17.44 -3.69 16.76
CA TYR A 73 -16.42 -2.87 17.40
C TYR A 73 -17.10 -1.73 18.15
N ARG A 74 -17.10 -1.82 19.48
CA ARG A 74 -17.38 -0.69 20.36
C ARG A 74 -16.07 0.06 20.60
N GLY A 75 -15.97 1.29 20.08
CA GLY A 75 -14.81 2.18 20.25
C GLY A 75 -13.88 2.24 19.03
N LEU A 76 -12.90 3.15 19.07
CA LEU A 76 -11.82 3.20 18.10
C LEU A 76 -10.90 2.01 18.31
N GLY A 77 -11.01 0.96 17.49
CA GLY A 77 -10.02 -0.14 17.48
C GLY A 77 -8.59 0.40 17.31
N SER A 78 -7.57 -0.39 17.65
CA SER A 78 -6.17 0.10 17.70
C SER A 78 -5.57 0.56 16.37
N GLY A 79 -6.26 0.35 15.24
CA GLY A 79 -5.81 0.78 13.91
C GLY A 79 -5.84 2.30 13.72
N ILE A 80 -6.95 2.97 14.07
CA ILE A 80 -7.08 4.42 13.87
C ILE A 80 -6.08 5.20 14.75
N PRO A 81 -5.92 4.91 16.05
CA PRO A 81 -4.92 5.58 16.87
C PRO A 81 -3.50 5.41 16.32
N ARG A 82 -3.13 4.20 15.84
CA ARG A 82 -1.82 3.96 15.22
C ARG A 82 -1.62 4.77 13.93
N ALA A 83 -2.65 4.83 13.08
CA ALA A 83 -2.59 5.61 11.84
C ALA A 83 -2.45 7.11 12.12
N LEU A 84 -3.14 7.63 13.14
CA LEU A 84 -3.03 9.04 13.55
C LEU A 84 -1.69 9.37 14.22
N ASP A 85 -1.11 8.43 14.97
CA ASP A 85 0.22 8.58 15.58
C ASP A 85 1.32 8.65 14.51
N GLU A 86 1.27 7.74 13.54
CA GLU A 86 2.22 7.70 12.42
C GLU A 86 1.97 8.83 11.40
N TRP A 87 0.72 9.24 11.22
CA TRP A 87 0.32 10.25 10.26
C TRP A 87 -0.73 11.22 10.83
N SER A 88 -0.25 12.19 11.61
CA SER A 88 -1.09 13.18 12.29
C SER A 88 -1.88 14.13 11.37
N GLN A 89 -1.59 14.13 10.06
CA GLN A 89 -2.33 14.91 9.06
C GLN A 89 -3.55 14.18 8.48
N ILE A 90 -3.88 12.98 8.97
CA ILE A 90 -5.15 12.34 8.61
C ILE A 90 -6.30 13.12 9.26
N GLU A 91 -7.26 13.55 8.47
CA GLU A 91 -8.49 14.18 8.96
C GLU A 91 -9.64 13.16 8.87
N LEU A 92 -10.34 12.95 9.98
CA LEU A 92 -11.56 12.15 10.04
C LEU A 92 -12.72 13.10 10.31
N ILE A 93 -13.62 13.24 9.34
CA ILE A 93 -14.72 14.21 9.35
C ILE A 93 -16.02 13.42 9.33
N ASP A 94 -16.81 13.56 10.41
CA ASP A 94 -18.12 12.92 10.56
C ASP A 94 -19.23 13.98 10.41
N GLU A 95 -19.95 13.94 9.29
CA GLU A 95 -21.07 14.84 8.99
C GLU A 95 -22.41 14.08 9.10
N VAL A 96 -22.91 14.01 10.33
CA VAL A 96 -24.12 13.24 10.67
C VAL A 96 -25.35 13.70 9.90
N SER A 97 -25.53 15.02 9.68
CA SER A 97 -26.68 15.56 8.93
C SER A 97 -26.70 15.14 7.47
N GLY A 98 -25.53 14.98 6.86
CA GLY A 98 -25.37 14.53 5.48
C GLY A 98 -25.20 13.01 5.33
N ASN A 99 -25.27 12.25 6.45
CA ASN A 99 -24.95 10.82 6.50
C ASN A 99 -23.61 10.49 5.80
N GLN A 100 -22.62 11.36 5.99
CA GLN A 100 -21.32 11.29 5.32
C GLN A 100 -20.20 11.15 6.34
N PHE A 101 -19.28 10.23 6.07
CA PHE A 101 -18.00 10.15 6.75
C PHE A 101 -16.87 10.29 5.73
N THR A 102 -15.94 11.20 5.98
CA THR A 102 -14.79 11.47 5.11
C THR A 102 -13.49 11.22 5.86
N ALA A 103 -12.63 10.38 5.29
CA ALA A 103 -11.25 10.23 5.72
C ALA A 103 -10.32 10.88 4.69
N ARG A 104 -9.61 11.94 5.08
CA ARG A 104 -8.68 12.66 4.21
C ARG A 104 -7.26 12.37 4.64
N VAL A 105 -6.50 11.69 3.78
CA VAL A 105 -5.07 11.44 3.99
C VAL A 105 -4.28 12.44 3.15
N GLN A 106 -3.73 13.46 3.80
CA GLN A 106 -2.89 14.45 3.12
C GLN A 106 -1.53 13.84 2.82
N ARG A 107 -1.06 13.92 1.57
CA ARG A 107 0.35 13.63 1.29
C ARG A 107 1.21 14.74 1.87
N PRO A 108 2.38 14.43 2.46
CA PRO A 108 3.31 15.46 2.85
C PRO A 108 3.77 16.13 1.56
N LYS A 109 4.06 17.43 1.60
CA LYS A 109 4.85 18.00 0.51
C LYS A 109 6.15 17.21 0.45
N ALA A 110 6.41 16.62 -0.72
CA ALA A 110 7.69 16.02 -1.03
C ALA A 110 8.81 16.98 -0.62
N GLN A 111 9.61 16.62 0.39
CA GLN A 111 10.82 17.38 0.71
C GLN A 111 11.88 17.27 -0.41
N TRP A 112 11.63 16.43 -1.41
CA TRP A 112 12.36 16.27 -2.67
C TRP A 112 11.81 17.14 -3.82
N ALA A 113 10.96 18.13 -3.53
CA ALA A 113 10.48 19.11 -4.51
C ALA A 113 11.60 20.08 -4.95
N GLY A 114 12.54 19.55 -5.71
CA GLY A 114 13.60 20.26 -6.42
C GLY A 114 14.05 19.56 -7.71
N ALA A 115 13.42 18.46 -8.13
CA ALA A 115 13.74 17.80 -9.39
C ALA A 115 12.46 17.56 -10.19
N GLY A 116 12.14 18.55 -11.03
CA GLY A 116 11.16 18.36 -12.10
C GLY A 116 11.68 17.36 -13.13
N GLU A 117 10.79 16.47 -13.56
CA GLU A 117 10.55 16.18 -14.97
C GLU A 117 11.80 16.10 -15.86
N GLN A 118 12.50 14.96 -15.83
CA GLN A 118 13.21 14.46 -17.00
C GLN A 118 13.07 12.93 -17.12
N ALA A 119 12.77 12.52 -18.35
CA ALA A 119 12.70 11.16 -18.81
C ALA A 119 14.06 10.45 -18.68
N THR A 120 13.97 9.13 -18.44
CA THR A 120 14.96 8.09 -18.76
C THR A 120 16.43 8.45 -18.54
N GLU A 121 16.96 8.13 -17.37
CA GLU A 121 18.29 7.55 -17.30
C GLU A 121 18.44 6.70 -16.03
N GLN A 122 18.85 5.46 -16.23
CA GLN A 122 19.31 4.59 -15.16
C GLN A 122 20.47 5.31 -14.45
N VAL A 123 20.29 5.66 -13.19
CA VAL A 123 21.42 6.01 -12.32
C VAL A 123 21.35 5.11 -11.10
N GLU A 124 22.26 4.13 -11.09
CA GLU A 124 22.63 3.38 -9.90
C GLU A 124 23.19 4.37 -8.88
N ALA A 125 22.34 4.86 -8.00
CA ALA A 125 22.80 5.54 -6.81
C ALA A 125 23.43 4.50 -5.88
N PRO A 126 24.70 4.65 -5.46
CA PRO A 126 25.24 3.81 -4.41
C PRO A 126 24.60 4.28 -3.10
N VAL A 127 23.47 3.68 -2.75
CA VAL A 127 22.96 3.77 -1.39
C VAL A 127 23.95 2.95 -0.56
N THR A 128 24.83 3.62 0.18
CA THR A 128 25.56 3.02 1.30
C THR A 128 24.57 2.79 2.44
N GLU A 129 23.57 1.95 2.19
CA GLU A 129 22.65 1.46 3.19
C GLU A 129 23.37 0.34 3.92
N GLN A 130 23.56 0.53 5.22
CA GLN A 130 24.04 -0.51 6.09
C GLN A 130 23.14 -1.74 5.93
N VAL A 131 23.70 -2.85 5.47
CA VAL A 131 22.97 -4.11 5.29
C VAL A 131 22.35 -4.50 6.64
N THR A 132 21.01 -4.54 6.69
CA THR A 132 20.28 -4.88 7.91
C THR A 132 20.53 -6.34 8.30
N GLU A 133 20.37 -6.66 9.57
CA GLU A 133 20.52 -8.03 10.05
C GLU A 133 19.50 -8.98 9.41
N GLN A 134 18.29 -8.48 9.11
CA GLN A 134 17.26 -9.21 8.40
C GLN A 134 17.72 -9.62 6.99
N VAL A 135 18.31 -8.71 6.22
CA VAL A 135 18.85 -8.99 4.88
C VAL A 135 19.99 -10.00 4.96
N ARG A 136 20.91 -9.84 5.93
CA ARG A 136 22.00 -10.82 6.14
C ARG A 136 21.44 -12.21 6.44
N ARG A 137 20.48 -12.33 7.36
CA ARG A 137 19.83 -13.61 7.69
C ARG A 137 19.13 -14.23 6.49
N LEU A 138 18.48 -13.43 5.66
CA LEU A 138 17.87 -13.90 4.42
C LEU A 138 18.92 -14.46 3.45
N CYS A 139 20.04 -13.75 3.26
CA CYS A 139 21.11 -14.21 2.38
C CYS A 139 21.70 -15.54 2.85
N VAL A 140 21.93 -15.69 4.16
CA VAL A 140 22.37 -16.95 4.77
C VAL A 140 21.35 -18.07 4.54
N ALA A 141 20.05 -17.78 4.71
CA ALA A 141 19.00 -18.76 4.50
C ALA A 141 18.87 -19.21 3.03
N LEU A 142 19.14 -18.32 2.07
CA LEU A 142 19.19 -18.67 0.65
C LEU A 142 20.36 -19.60 0.33
N GLY A 143 21.55 -19.28 0.84
CA GLY A 143 22.76 -20.04 0.52
C GLY A 143 23.05 -20.04 -0.99
N GLN A 144 23.37 -21.20 -1.57
CA GLN A 144 23.70 -21.32 -3.00
C GLN A 144 22.50 -21.72 -3.88
N GLU A 145 21.35 -22.05 -3.29
CA GLU A 145 20.21 -22.61 -4.01
C GLU A 145 19.07 -21.60 -4.15
N ALA A 146 18.26 -21.76 -5.20
CA ALA A 146 17.06 -20.97 -5.36
C ALA A 146 15.93 -21.53 -4.48
N LYS A 147 15.37 -20.68 -3.60
CA LYS A 147 14.31 -21.07 -2.66
C LYS A 147 13.05 -20.23 -2.84
N GLY A 148 11.91 -20.85 -2.58
CA GLY A 148 10.61 -20.18 -2.57
C GLY A 148 10.33 -19.48 -1.24
N THR A 149 9.34 -18.58 -1.21
CA THR A 149 8.92 -17.86 0.02
C THR A 149 8.65 -18.79 1.20
N LYS A 150 7.96 -19.91 0.96
CA LYS A 150 7.60 -20.87 2.05
C LYS A 150 8.84 -21.51 2.67
N GLU A 151 9.81 -21.92 1.85
CA GLU A 151 11.06 -22.55 2.30
C GLU A 151 11.92 -21.55 3.07
N LEU A 152 11.96 -20.29 2.62
CA LEU A 152 12.69 -19.22 3.31
C LEU A 152 12.07 -18.86 4.65
N MET A 153 10.75 -18.72 4.71
CA MET A 153 10.03 -18.48 5.97
C MET A 153 10.22 -19.63 6.96
N GLN A 154 10.19 -20.88 6.49
CA GLN A 154 10.48 -22.05 7.33
C GLN A 154 11.92 -22.02 7.86
N SER A 155 12.90 -21.74 7.00
CA SER A 155 14.32 -21.68 7.37
C SER A 155 14.62 -20.55 8.36
N LEU A 156 13.91 -19.43 8.27
CA LEU A 156 14.04 -18.28 9.17
C LEU A 156 13.14 -18.38 10.42
N ASN A 157 12.35 -19.44 10.56
CA ASN A 157 11.34 -19.64 11.60
C ASN A 157 10.32 -18.48 11.69
N LEU A 158 9.89 -17.95 10.54
CA LEU A 158 8.93 -16.87 10.42
C LEU A 158 7.53 -17.42 10.08
N LYS A 159 6.51 -16.89 10.75
CA LYS A 159 5.11 -17.29 10.57
C LYS A 159 4.28 -16.29 9.78
N HIS A 160 4.68 -15.01 9.76
CA HIS A 160 3.93 -13.92 9.14
C HIS A 160 4.52 -13.52 7.79
N ARG A 161 3.78 -13.77 6.71
CA ARG A 161 4.26 -13.52 5.34
C ARG A 161 4.42 -12.04 5.01
N PRO A 162 3.50 -11.13 5.37
CA PRO A 162 3.67 -9.70 5.09
C PRO A 162 4.98 -9.14 5.66
N SER A 163 5.25 -9.39 6.95
CA SER A 163 6.49 -8.94 7.60
C SER A 163 7.73 -9.57 6.98
N PHE A 164 7.67 -10.83 6.53
CA PHE A 164 8.78 -11.43 5.76
C PHE A 164 9.06 -10.66 4.45
N LEU A 165 8.01 -10.24 3.73
CA LEU A 165 8.19 -9.48 2.49
C LEU A 165 8.77 -8.10 2.77
N GLU A 166 8.23 -7.38 3.75
CA GLU A 166 8.60 -6.01 4.08
C GLU A 166 10.00 -5.91 4.72
N ASP A 167 10.30 -6.77 5.69
CA ASP A 167 11.52 -6.63 6.50
C ASP A 167 12.71 -7.41 5.94
N TYR A 168 12.48 -8.42 5.10
CA TYR A 168 13.53 -9.32 4.60
C TYR A 168 13.66 -9.25 3.08
N LEU A 169 12.61 -9.64 2.34
CA LEU A 169 12.74 -9.93 0.92
C LEU A 169 12.79 -8.67 0.04
N ASN A 170 11.88 -7.72 0.25
CA ASN A 170 11.82 -6.50 -0.56
C ASN A 170 13.09 -5.65 -0.39
N PRO A 171 13.63 -5.42 0.82
CA PRO A 171 14.89 -4.70 0.98
C PRO A 171 16.06 -5.40 0.28
N ALA A 172 16.15 -6.73 0.36
CA ALA A 172 17.21 -7.49 -0.30
C ALA A 172 17.13 -7.45 -1.84
N LEU A 173 15.91 -7.38 -2.40
CA LEU A 173 15.67 -7.17 -3.84
C LEU A 173 16.03 -5.74 -4.27
N GLN A 174 15.63 -4.74 -3.48
CA GLN A 174 15.95 -3.33 -3.74
C GLN A 174 17.46 -3.07 -3.72
N GLN A 175 18.16 -3.65 -2.75
CA GLN A 175 19.62 -3.57 -2.61
C GLN A 175 20.37 -4.55 -3.55
N ARG A 176 19.65 -5.29 -4.41
CA ARG A 176 20.19 -6.23 -5.39
C ARG A 176 21.07 -7.34 -4.80
N PHE A 177 20.91 -7.69 -3.53
CA PHE A 177 21.55 -8.87 -2.95
C PHE A 177 20.87 -10.17 -3.38
N VAL A 178 19.58 -10.09 -3.70
CA VAL A 178 18.73 -11.20 -4.14
C VAL A 178 18.08 -10.84 -5.48
N GLU A 179 17.82 -11.84 -6.32
CA GLU A 179 17.09 -11.68 -7.58
C GLU A 179 16.00 -12.75 -7.76
N LEU A 180 15.04 -12.44 -8.62
CA LEU A 180 13.95 -13.34 -9.04
C LEU A 180 14.47 -14.37 -10.04
N THR A 181 14.01 -15.60 -9.93
CA THR A 181 14.28 -16.63 -10.96
C THR A 181 13.41 -16.49 -12.20
N GLN A 182 12.20 -15.93 -12.06
CA GLN A 182 11.25 -15.66 -13.16
C GLN A 182 10.90 -14.15 -13.17
N PRO A 183 11.77 -13.28 -13.72
CA PRO A 183 11.56 -11.83 -13.69
C PRO A 183 10.32 -11.39 -14.48
N ASP A 184 10.01 -12.04 -15.60
CA ASP A 184 8.85 -11.71 -16.44
C ASP A 184 7.50 -12.12 -15.82
N SER A 185 7.53 -12.93 -14.77
CA SER A 185 6.36 -13.42 -14.05
C SER A 185 6.58 -13.35 -12.54
N PRO A 186 6.69 -12.13 -11.96
CA PRO A 186 7.07 -11.95 -10.57
C PRO A 186 6.06 -12.58 -9.59
N ARG A 187 4.79 -12.66 -9.99
CA ARG A 187 3.69 -13.27 -9.22
C ARG A 187 3.47 -14.76 -9.50
N SER A 188 4.39 -15.40 -10.23
CA SER A 188 4.31 -16.84 -10.53
C SER A 188 4.22 -17.68 -9.25
N PRO A 189 3.33 -18.69 -9.17
CA PRO A 189 3.23 -19.57 -8.01
C PRO A 189 4.50 -20.41 -7.79
N THR A 190 5.33 -20.56 -8.82
CA THR A 190 6.62 -21.26 -8.77
C THR A 190 7.82 -20.30 -8.66
N GLN A 191 7.57 -19.02 -8.36
CA GLN A 191 8.65 -18.03 -8.18
C GLN A 191 9.61 -18.47 -7.05
N LYS A 192 10.90 -18.39 -7.36
CA LYS A 192 11.99 -18.58 -6.41
C LYS A 192 12.95 -17.40 -6.45
N TYR A 193 13.77 -17.31 -5.42
CA TYR A 193 14.76 -16.26 -5.24
C TYR A 193 16.15 -16.87 -5.12
N ARG A 194 17.18 -16.20 -5.63
CA ARG A 194 18.58 -16.62 -5.51
C ARG A 194 19.50 -15.43 -5.25
N LEU A 195 20.69 -15.69 -4.71
CA LEU A 195 21.67 -14.62 -4.47
C LEU A 195 22.32 -14.14 -5.76
N THR A 196 22.52 -12.83 -5.85
CA THR A 196 23.36 -12.19 -6.86
C THR A 196 24.85 -12.31 -6.50
N ALA A 197 25.74 -11.82 -7.36
CA ALA A 197 27.16 -11.71 -7.04
C ALA A 197 27.41 -10.87 -5.78
N GLN A 198 26.66 -9.78 -5.59
CA GLN A 198 26.75 -8.93 -4.40
C GLN A 198 26.24 -9.65 -3.15
N GLY A 199 25.10 -10.36 -3.24
CA GLY A 199 24.56 -11.11 -2.10
C GLY A 199 25.48 -12.22 -1.61
N LYS A 200 26.23 -12.85 -2.52
CA LYS A 200 27.23 -13.87 -2.19
C LYS A 200 28.42 -13.33 -1.40
N VAL A 201 28.75 -12.03 -1.52
CA VAL A 201 29.81 -11.42 -0.71
C VAL A 201 29.43 -11.40 0.77
N LEU A 202 28.14 -11.29 1.09
CA LEU A 202 27.62 -11.29 2.46
C LEU A 202 27.69 -12.67 3.15
N LEU A 203 28.02 -13.73 2.42
CA LEU A 203 28.21 -15.09 2.96
C LEU A 203 29.66 -15.36 3.40
N LYS A 204 30.59 -14.45 3.12
CA LYS A 204 32.00 -14.55 3.55
C LYS A 204 32.18 -13.91 4.92
#